data_AF-A0AAV1BAL8-F1
#
_entry.id   AF-A0AAV1BAL8-F1
#
_cell.length_a   1.000
_cell.length_b   1.000
_cell.length_c   1.000
_cell.angle_alpha   90.00
_cell.angle_beta   90.00
_cell.angle_gamma   90.00
#
_symmetry.space_group_name_H-M   'P 1'
#
loop_
_entity.id
_entity.type
_entity.pdbx_description
1 polymer ?
#
loop_
_entity_poly.entity_id
_entity_poly.type
_entity_poly.pdbx_seq_one_letter_code
_entity_poly.pdbx_strand_id
1 'polypeptide(L)'
;MSQTLISQIHNISIFPLYKISLPPFHYFHCPPFPFSTLTTTTKPATLPPGPLHIPILTSLLWLRKSFSQLEPFLKTLHAKHGPIIALRIGSRPSVFITDRSLAHHALVHNSSIFSGRPKALPTGKLMSSNQHNISSASYGATWRTLRRNLASEMLHPVKVKSFSEIRNWVLDTLINRLKTASESESFMAIPHFHYAMLCLLVFMCFGERVSDEKVNEIERVQRTLLLSMSRFNILNFWPQVTKILLRKRWEELLKLRKGQEDVLLPLMRARKQNKGSKSVVSYADTLLELELKEENHKLNEDEMVSLCSEFLNGGTDTTSTALQWIIANLVKYPDVQRKLVEEIREVIGGDDSGLTKIVAPGGETLGGVIGAFQHMIRTEGIFSLYKGLVPSLISIAPSSAVFYGVYDMLKSSYLHSPEGMQRTQNLHKQGQELSAFDQLELGPVRTLLYGDIAVEQGGVSALYAGLVPSLLQSNMTTDKGVDGSDASFSISMAENQPQNNLPMPITNPPQTINLDNVHTSK
;
A
#
# COMPACT_ATOMS: atom_id res chain seq x y z
N MET A 1 -31.82 -46.64 30.53
CA MET A 1 -31.42 -46.01 29.26
C MET A 1 -30.46 -44.87 29.62
N SER A 2 -29.14 -44.98 29.79
CA SER A 2 -28.08 -45.83 29.24
C SER A 2 -28.08 -45.94 27.71
N GLN A 3 -26.97 -45.54 27.10
CA GLN A 3 -26.49 -45.82 25.73
C GLN A 3 -26.90 -44.93 24.54
N THR A 4 -26.72 -43.60 24.60
CA THR A 4 -26.66 -42.84 23.31
C THR A 4 -25.79 -41.58 23.34
N LEU A 5 -24.67 -41.60 24.06
CA LEU A 5 -23.64 -40.54 23.94
C LEU A 5 -22.20 -41.06 23.84
N ILE A 6 -22.02 -42.35 23.52
CA ILE A 6 -20.71 -42.99 23.33
C ILE A 6 -20.74 -43.76 22.00
N SER A 7 -20.67 -43.07 20.85
CA SER A 7 -20.39 -43.75 19.57
C SER A 7 -19.86 -42.88 18.42
N GLN A 8 -19.18 -41.74 18.66
CA GLN A 8 -18.52 -41.00 17.55
C GLN A 8 -17.10 -40.49 17.86
N ILE A 9 -16.39 -41.07 18.83
CA ILE A 9 -14.95 -40.83 19.05
C ILE A 9 -14.14 -42.11 18.84
N HIS A 10 -14.37 -42.84 17.75
CA HIS A 10 -13.53 -43.98 17.34
C HIS A 10 -13.29 -43.90 15.83
N ASN A 11 -12.29 -43.10 15.42
CA ASN A 11 -11.49 -43.35 14.21
C ASN A 11 -10.30 -42.39 14.16
N ILE A 12 -9.28 -42.66 14.96
CA ILE A 12 -7.91 -42.28 14.64
C ILE A 12 -7.05 -43.52 14.89
N SER A 13 -6.72 -44.21 13.80
CA SER A 13 -5.81 -45.33 13.77
C SER A 13 -4.43 -44.90 14.27
N ILE A 14 -3.98 -45.63 15.29
CA ILE A 14 -2.63 -45.65 15.83
C ILE A 14 -1.82 -46.64 14.98
N PHE A 15 -0.66 -46.22 14.46
CA PHE A 15 0.40 -47.09 13.92
C PHE A 15 1.77 -46.39 14.11
N PRO A 16 2.89 -47.13 14.16
CA PRO A 16 3.58 -47.39 15.42
C PRO A 16 4.94 -46.68 15.53
N LEU A 17 5.39 -46.53 16.77
CA LEU A 17 6.71 -46.04 17.16
C LEU A 17 7.81 -47.02 16.72
N TYR A 18 8.62 -46.61 15.74
CA TYR A 18 9.93 -47.22 15.51
C TYR A 18 10.96 -46.59 16.46
N LYS A 19 11.57 -47.44 17.29
CA LYS A 19 12.79 -47.14 18.06
C LYS A 19 13.92 -46.79 17.10
N ILE A 20 14.44 -45.57 17.16
CA ILE A 20 15.74 -45.21 16.60
C ILE A 20 16.70 -45.00 17.76
N SER A 21 17.70 -45.88 17.85
CA SER A 21 18.85 -45.77 18.74
C SER A 21 19.78 -44.67 18.24
N LEU A 22 20.11 -43.69 19.09
CA LEU A 22 21.13 -42.67 18.82
C LEU A 22 22.50 -43.15 19.33
N PRO A 23 23.61 -42.94 18.60
CA PRO A 23 24.96 -43.21 19.10
C PRO A 23 25.45 -42.07 20.03
N PRO A 24 26.47 -42.33 20.87
CA PRO A 24 26.86 -41.43 21.95
C PRO A 24 27.62 -40.20 21.42
N PHE A 25 27.22 -39.02 21.90
CA PHE A 25 27.97 -37.78 21.70
C PHE A 25 29.24 -37.78 22.56
N HIS A 26 30.41 -37.68 21.92
CA HIS A 26 31.65 -37.33 22.58
C HIS A 26 31.62 -35.86 23.02
N TYR A 27 31.75 -35.64 24.32
CA TYR A 27 32.01 -34.33 24.92
C TYR A 27 33.45 -33.90 24.58
N PHE A 28 33.60 -32.86 23.76
CA PHE A 28 34.83 -32.08 23.70
C PHE A 28 34.78 -31.00 24.78
N HIS A 29 35.63 -31.15 25.80
CA HIS A 29 35.95 -30.10 26.77
C HIS A 29 36.70 -28.96 26.07
N CYS A 30 36.20 -27.74 26.18
CA CYS A 30 36.93 -26.51 25.86
C CYS A 30 37.14 -25.73 27.19
N PRO A 31 38.34 -25.19 27.48
CA PRO A 31 38.65 -24.59 28.77
C PRO A 31 38.07 -23.17 28.93
N PRO A 32 37.84 -22.69 30.16
CA PRO A 32 37.26 -21.36 30.38
C PRO A 32 38.35 -20.29 30.28
N PHE A 33 38.17 -19.30 29.39
CA PHE A 33 38.84 -18.01 29.48
C PHE A 33 37.89 -16.99 30.13
N PRO A 34 38.38 -16.10 31.01
CA PRO A 34 37.55 -15.24 31.85
C PRO A 34 37.03 -14.03 31.06
N PHE A 35 35.71 -13.94 30.91
CA PHE A 35 35.05 -12.68 30.54
C PHE A 35 34.91 -11.81 31.79
N SER A 36 35.66 -10.71 31.86
CA SER A 36 35.32 -9.60 32.74
C SER A 36 34.13 -8.85 32.15
N THR A 37 32.91 -9.23 32.55
CA THR A 37 31.70 -8.47 32.25
C THR A 37 31.50 -7.40 33.32
N LEU A 38 31.82 -6.15 32.98
CA LEU A 38 31.19 -5.00 33.61
C LEU A 38 29.71 -5.00 33.20
N THR A 39 28.87 -5.63 34.01
CA THR A 39 27.42 -5.60 33.85
C THR A 39 26.88 -4.29 34.41
N THR A 40 26.74 -3.29 33.54
CA THR A 40 25.75 -2.22 33.79
C THR A 40 24.37 -2.84 33.73
N THR A 41 23.74 -2.98 34.89
CA THR A 41 22.39 -3.52 35.08
C THR A 41 21.34 -2.52 34.57
N THR A 42 21.01 -2.58 33.29
CA THR A 42 19.77 -1.97 32.78
C THR A 42 18.59 -2.88 33.16
N LYS A 43 17.56 -2.32 33.81
CA LYS A 43 16.31 -3.04 34.09
C LYS A 43 15.76 -3.64 32.78
N PRO A 44 15.37 -4.93 32.74
CA PRO A 44 14.79 -5.50 31.53
C PRO A 44 13.50 -4.76 31.20
N ALA A 45 13.43 -4.16 30.01
CA ALA A 45 12.25 -3.45 29.57
C ALA A 45 11.03 -4.39 29.60
N THR A 46 10.06 -4.06 30.46
CA THR A 46 8.83 -4.84 30.60
C THR A 46 7.98 -4.65 29.35
N LEU A 47 7.58 -5.75 28.71
CA LEU A 47 6.62 -5.70 27.60
C LEU A 47 5.28 -5.10 28.08
N PRO A 48 4.53 -4.43 27.18
CA PRO A 48 3.17 -3.98 27.47
C PRO A 48 2.27 -5.13 27.98
N PRO A 49 1.16 -4.82 28.68
CA PRO A 49 0.25 -5.84 29.19
C PRO A 49 -0.34 -6.68 28.06
N GLY A 50 -0.64 -7.95 28.35
CA GLY A 50 -1.21 -8.87 27.37
C GLY A 50 -1.69 -10.17 28.00
N PRO A 51 -2.43 -11.00 27.25
CA PRO A 51 -2.86 -12.31 27.71
C PRO A 51 -1.67 -13.21 28.00
N LEU A 52 -1.84 -14.15 28.93
CA LEU A 52 -0.81 -15.12 29.29
C LEU A 52 -0.38 -15.92 28.05
N HIS A 53 0.93 -15.97 27.82
CA HIS A 53 1.51 -16.76 26.73
C HIS A 53 1.91 -18.14 27.23
N ILE A 54 1.34 -19.17 26.62
CA ILE A 54 1.81 -20.55 26.78
C ILE A 54 2.62 -20.90 25.52
N PRO A 55 3.94 -21.12 25.64
CA PRO A 55 4.79 -21.44 24.50
C PRO A 55 4.22 -22.58 23.66
N ILE A 56 4.37 -22.50 22.33
CA ILE A 56 3.85 -23.46 21.34
C ILE A 56 2.32 -23.44 21.21
N LEU A 57 1.55 -23.57 22.30
CA LEU A 57 0.08 -23.63 22.27
C LEU A 57 -0.53 -22.31 21.77
N THR A 58 -0.10 -21.18 22.32
CA THR A 58 -0.56 -19.86 21.86
C THR A 58 -0.22 -19.64 20.39
N SER A 59 0.98 -20.03 19.95
CA SER A 59 1.42 -19.90 18.56
C SER A 59 0.61 -20.78 17.61
N LEU A 60 0.26 -22.00 18.02
CA LEU A 60 -0.59 -22.91 17.24
C LEU A 60 -2.04 -22.43 17.15
N LEU A 61 -2.56 -21.84 18.23
CA LEU A 61 -3.89 -21.19 18.22
C LEU A 61 -3.93 -20.05 17.21
N TRP A 62 -2.90 -19.19 17.17
CA TRP A 62 -2.79 -18.12 16.18
C TRP A 62 -2.71 -18.64 14.74
N LEU A 63 -2.05 -19.77 14.49
CA LEU A 63 -2.01 -20.39 13.16
C LEU A 63 -3.39 -20.89 12.68
N ARG A 64 -4.31 -21.20 13.60
CA ARG A 64 -5.70 -21.61 13.28
C ARG A 64 -6.67 -20.43 13.14
N LYS A 65 -6.29 -19.25 13.61
CA LYS A 65 -7.14 -18.05 13.56
C LYS A 65 -6.91 -17.31 12.25
N SER A 66 -8.00 -16.94 11.58
CA SER A 66 -7.94 -16.05 10.42
C SER A 66 -7.59 -14.63 10.86
N PHE A 67 -6.92 -13.86 10.00
CA PHE A 67 -6.66 -12.44 10.22
C PHE A 67 -7.95 -11.64 10.46
N SER A 68 -9.08 -12.05 9.86
CA SER A 68 -10.39 -11.43 10.11
C SER A 68 -10.87 -11.56 11.55
N GLN A 69 -10.38 -12.54 12.31
CA GLN A 69 -10.73 -12.71 13.73
C GLN A 69 -9.80 -11.92 14.67
N LEU A 70 -8.74 -11.31 14.13
CA LEU A 70 -7.77 -10.55 14.92
C LEU A 70 -8.39 -9.25 15.45
N GLU A 71 -9.11 -8.51 14.61
CA GLU A 71 -9.68 -7.20 14.99
C GLU A 71 -10.73 -7.32 16.11
N PRO A 72 -11.72 -8.23 16.06
CA PRO A 72 -12.63 -8.46 17.19
C PRO A 72 -11.90 -8.89 18.47
N PHE A 73 -10.87 -9.73 18.34
CA PHE A 73 -10.10 -10.19 19.49
C PHE A 73 -9.26 -9.06 20.12
N LEU A 74 -8.67 -8.19 19.30
CA LEU A 74 -7.94 -7.01 19.78
C LEU A 74 -8.87 -6.04 20.50
N LYS A 75 -10.13 -5.87 20.06
CA LYS A 75 -11.12 -5.06 20.78
C LYS A 75 -11.41 -5.62 22.18
N THR A 76 -11.58 -6.92 22.32
CA THR A 76 -11.77 -7.57 23.63
C THR A 76 -10.55 -7.39 24.53
N LEU A 77 -9.35 -7.51 23.97
CA LEU A 77 -8.12 -7.30 24.74
C LEU A 77 -7.89 -5.83 25.10
N HIS A 78 -8.28 -4.90 24.24
CA HIS A 78 -8.21 -3.47 24.54
C HIS A 78 -9.05 -3.13 25.77
N ALA A 79 -10.29 -3.63 25.83
CA ALA A 79 -11.16 -3.44 26.98
C ALA A 79 -10.56 -4.00 28.29
N LYS A 80 -9.71 -5.04 28.22
CA LYS A 80 -9.14 -5.72 29.40
C LYS A 80 -7.75 -5.22 29.80
N HIS A 81 -6.92 -4.87 28.83
CA HIS A 81 -5.49 -4.61 29.01
C HIS A 81 -5.09 -3.16 28.65
N GLY A 82 -6.01 -2.38 28.11
CA GLY A 82 -5.80 -0.97 27.77
C GLY A 82 -5.26 -0.76 26.34
N PRO A 83 -4.76 0.45 26.04
CA PRO A 83 -4.51 0.91 24.68
C PRO A 83 -3.25 0.33 24.01
N ILE A 84 -2.33 -0.24 24.78
CA ILE A 84 -1.10 -0.90 24.28
C ILE A 84 -1.09 -2.34 24.74
N ILE A 85 -1.14 -3.27 23.78
CA ILE A 85 -1.30 -4.70 24.05
C ILE A 85 -0.14 -5.47 23.46
N ALA A 86 0.52 -6.31 24.23
CA ALA A 86 1.54 -7.23 23.73
C ALA A 86 0.96 -8.62 23.49
N LEU A 87 1.14 -9.15 22.27
CA LEU A 87 0.80 -10.53 21.91
C LEU A 87 2.03 -11.24 21.40
N ARG A 88 2.20 -12.51 21.77
CA ARG A 88 3.22 -13.38 21.17
C ARG A 88 2.59 -14.17 20.03
N ILE A 89 2.89 -13.76 18.81
CA ILE A 89 2.47 -14.42 17.57
C ILE A 89 3.71 -15.10 16.97
N GLY A 90 3.71 -16.43 16.94
CA GLY A 90 4.89 -17.20 16.54
C GLY A 90 6.02 -17.06 17.57
N SER A 91 7.23 -16.73 17.10
CA SER A 91 8.43 -16.54 17.94
C SER A 91 8.69 -15.09 18.34
N ARG A 92 7.90 -14.12 17.83
CA ARG A 92 8.15 -12.68 18.03
C ARG A 92 7.04 -12.03 18.86
N PRO A 93 7.39 -11.13 19.81
CA PRO A 93 6.40 -10.25 20.41
C PRO A 93 5.89 -9.27 19.36
N SER A 94 4.57 -9.06 19.35
CA SER A 94 3.84 -8.11 18.51
C SER A 94 3.12 -7.15 19.44
N VAL A 95 3.38 -5.85 19.29
CA VAL A 95 2.74 -4.81 20.10
C VAL A 95 1.66 -4.15 19.24
N PHE A 96 0.45 -4.09 19.79
CA PHE A 96 -0.72 -3.49 19.17
C PHE A 96 -1.04 -2.18 19.87
N ILE A 97 -1.15 -1.11 19.10
CA ILE A 97 -1.58 0.21 19.55
C ILE A 97 -3.01 0.39 19.06
N THR A 98 -3.93 0.59 19.99
CA THR A 98 -5.38 0.69 19.74
C THR A 98 -5.94 2.07 20.06
N ASP A 99 -5.09 3.01 20.47
CA ASP A 99 -5.43 4.40 20.72
C ASP A 99 -4.91 5.32 19.61
N ARG A 100 -5.73 6.31 19.23
CA ARG A 100 -5.42 7.28 18.16
C ARG A 100 -4.23 8.17 18.51
N SER A 101 -4.17 8.68 19.75
CA SER A 101 -3.12 9.62 20.15
C SER A 101 -1.75 8.93 20.19
N LEU A 102 -1.71 7.69 20.69
CA LEU A 102 -0.52 6.86 20.68
C LEU A 102 -0.11 6.44 19.26
N ALA A 103 -1.06 6.12 18.39
CA ALA A 103 -0.77 5.83 16.99
C ALA A 103 -0.17 7.03 16.28
N HIS A 104 -0.69 8.25 16.51
CA HIS A 104 -0.11 9.48 15.99
C HIS A 104 1.31 9.71 16.53
N HIS A 105 1.52 9.51 17.83
CA HIS A 105 2.84 9.64 18.43
C HIS A 105 3.87 8.63 17.87
N ALA A 106 3.44 7.40 17.58
CA ALA A 106 4.31 6.39 16.99
C ALA A 106 4.59 6.64 15.49
N LEU A 107 3.54 6.91 14.71
CA LEU A 107 3.62 6.96 13.24
C LEU A 107 4.06 8.33 12.70
N VAL A 108 3.86 9.42 13.45
CA VAL A 108 4.20 10.79 13.04
C VAL A 108 5.39 11.31 13.86
N HIS A 109 5.22 11.51 15.17
CA HIS A 109 6.27 12.12 16.01
C HIS A 109 7.54 11.25 16.09
N ASN A 110 7.39 9.93 16.20
CA ASN A 110 8.50 8.98 16.28
C ASN A 110 8.62 8.10 15.01
N SER A 111 8.23 8.65 13.86
CA SER A 111 8.18 7.91 12.59
C SER A 111 9.51 7.24 12.22
N SER A 112 10.66 7.87 12.50
CA SER A 112 11.99 7.30 12.24
C SER A 112 12.23 5.99 13.00
N ILE A 113 11.68 5.85 14.20
CA ILE A 113 11.82 4.66 15.05
C ILE A 113 10.84 3.55 14.61
N PHE A 114 9.60 3.91 14.26
CA PHE A 114 8.53 2.94 13.95
C PHE A 114 8.36 2.64 12.44
N SER A 115 9.18 3.24 11.58
CA SER A 115 9.12 3.02 10.12
C SER A 115 9.71 1.67 9.66
N GLY A 116 10.40 0.95 10.54
CA GLY A 116 10.96 -0.38 10.25
C GLY A 116 9.91 -1.40 9.79
N ARG A 117 10.35 -2.38 8.99
CA ARG A 117 9.52 -3.53 8.60
C ARG A 117 10.06 -4.81 9.22
N PRO A 118 9.20 -5.73 9.69
CA PRO A 118 9.66 -7.02 10.18
C PRO A 118 10.46 -7.76 9.10
N LYS A 119 11.51 -8.49 9.52
CA LYS A 119 12.24 -9.36 8.60
C LYS A 119 11.29 -10.37 7.97
N ALA A 120 11.26 -10.42 6.64
CA ALA A 120 10.41 -11.32 5.88
C ALA A 120 10.71 -12.77 6.21
N LEU A 121 9.62 -13.55 6.35
CA LEU A 121 9.67 -15.00 6.44
C LEU A 121 9.99 -15.59 5.04
N PRO A 122 10.42 -16.85 4.94
CA PRO A 122 10.89 -17.41 3.66
C PRO A 122 9.93 -17.28 2.49
N THR A 123 8.62 -17.47 2.72
CA THR A 123 7.60 -17.27 1.67
C THR A 123 7.52 -15.80 1.25
N GLY A 124 7.51 -14.87 2.21
CA GLY A 124 7.52 -13.43 1.95
C GLY A 124 8.78 -12.99 1.19
N LYS A 125 9.95 -13.56 1.53
CA LYS A 125 11.20 -13.30 0.80
C LYS A 125 11.09 -13.72 -0.67
N LEU A 126 10.50 -14.86 -0.95
CA LEU A 126 10.29 -15.32 -2.33
C LEU A 126 9.35 -14.39 -3.10
N MET A 127 8.27 -13.90 -2.47
CA MET A 127 7.27 -13.05 -3.15
C MET A 127 7.71 -11.59 -3.34
N SER A 128 8.56 -11.08 -2.44
CA SER A 128 9.01 -9.68 -2.41
C SER A 128 10.44 -9.49 -2.91
N SER A 129 11.03 -10.51 -3.53
CA SER A 129 12.45 -10.49 -3.93
C SER A 129 13.36 -10.08 -2.77
N ASN A 130 13.18 -10.73 -1.61
CA ASN A 130 13.86 -10.44 -0.34
C ASN A 130 13.63 -9.00 0.17
N GLN A 131 12.38 -8.54 0.16
CA GLN A 131 11.96 -7.19 0.60
C GLN A 131 12.48 -6.05 -0.28
N HIS A 132 12.73 -6.29 -1.56
CA HIS A 132 12.99 -5.25 -2.56
C HIS A 132 11.68 -4.74 -3.18
N ASN A 133 10.78 -4.28 -2.32
CA ASN A 133 9.53 -3.61 -2.70
C ASN A 133 9.19 -2.53 -1.65
N ILE A 134 8.24 -1.64 -1.94
CA ILE A 134 8.00 -0.45 -1.11
C ILE A 134 7.24 -0.81 0.17
N SER A 135 6.28 -1.74 0.10
CA SER A 135 5.42 -2.10 1.23
C SER A 135 6.15 -2.86 2.33
N SER A 136 7.12 -3.71 1.97
CA SER A 136 7.82 -4.60 2.90
C SER A 136 9.29 -4.27 3.13
N ALA A 137 9.94 -3.43 2.30
CA ALA A 137 11.30 -2.97 2.59
C ALA A 137 11.36 -2.23 3.94
N SER A 138 12.41 -2.51 4.71
CA SER A 138 12.68 -1.72 5.91
C SER A 138 13.05 -0.29 5.53
N TYR A 139 12.70 0.67 6.39
CA TYR A 139 13.18 2.04 6.24
C TYR A 139 14.70 2.06 6.11
N GLY A 140 15.18 2.73 5.07
CA GLY A 140 16.56 2.67 4.60
C GLY A 140 16.68 3.36 3.24
N ALA A 141 17.87 3.32 2.64
CA ALA A 141 18.07 3.98 1.35
C ALA A 141 17.32 3.30 0.20
N THR A 142 17.30 1.97 0.15
CA THR A 142 16.57 1.20 -0.85
C THR A 142 15.09 1.58 -0.85
N TRP A 143 14.44 1.55 0.32
CA TRP A 143 13.05 2.01 0.46
C TRP A 143 12.86 3.47 0.04
N ARG A 144 13.76 4.39 0.47
CA ARG A 144 13.69 5.81 0.10
C ARG A 144 13.82 6.02 -1.41
N THR A 145 14.69 5.28 -2.07
CA THR A 145 14.92 5.33 -3.53
C THR A 145 13.71 4.80 -4.29
N LEU A 146 13.21 3.61 -3.93
CA LEU A 146 12.04 2.99 -4.55
C LEU A 146 10.79 3.86 -4.37
N ARG A 147 10.52 4.32 -3.14
CA ARG A 147 9.37 5.19 -2.84
C ARG A 147 9.45 6.51 -3.59
N ARG A 148 10.64 7.12 -3.67
CA ARG A 148 10.83 8.38 -4.39
C ARG A 148 10.60 8.20 -5.88
N ASN A 149 11.11 7.13 -6.48
CA ASN A 149 10.90 6.82 -7.90
C ASN A 149 9.40 6.69 -8.21
N LEU A 150 8.66 5.90 -7.43
CA LEU A 150 7.21 5.78 -7.61
C LEU A 150 6.50 7.15 -7.46
N ALA A 151 6.85 7.90 -6.41
CA ALA A 151 6.20 9.17 -6.11
C ALA A 151 6.48 10.24 -7.17
N SER A 152 7.73 10.39 -7.64
CA SER A 152 8.10 11.41 -8.61
C SER A 152 7.69 11.05 -10.02
N GLU A 153 7.81 9.78 -10.41
CA GLU A 153 7.63 9.39 -11.80
C GLU A 153 6.20 9.02 -12.15
N MET A 154 5.44 8.45 -11.22
CA MET A 154 4.08 7.96 -11.50
C MET A 154 3.00 8.75 -10.78
N LEU A 155 3.20 9.03 -9.49
CA LEU A 155 2.15 9.60 -8.63
C LEU A 155 2.16 11.13 -8.55
N HIS A 156 3.19 11.78 -9.10
CA HIS A 156 3.26 13.23 -9.12
C HIS A 156 2.09 13.81 -9.95
N PRO A 157 1.42 14.89 -9.51
CA PRO A 157 0.23 15.41 -10.20
C PRO A 157 0.41 15.68 -11.70
N VAL A 158 1.60 16.16 -12.10
CA VAL A 158 1.95 16.37 -13.51
C VAL A 158 1.96 15.06 -14.30
N LYS A 159 2.50 13.98 -13.72
CA LYS A 159 2.57 12.65 -14.34
C LYS A 159 1.18 12.01 -14.37
N VAL A 160 0.41 12.11 -13.30
CA VAL A 160 -1.00 11.67 -13.27
C VAL A 160 -1.82 12.37 -14.35
N LYS A 161 -1.58 13.67 -14.59
CA LYS A 161 -2.23 14.43 -15.66
C LYS A 161 -1.80 13.94 -17.05
N SER A 162 -0.56 13.49 -17.23
CA SER A 162 -0.11 12.92 -18.51
C SER A 162 -0.86 11.65 -18.92
N PHE A 163 -1.47 10.94 -17.95
CA PHE A 163 -2.35 9.78 -18.20
C PHE A 163 -3.82 10.17 -18.39
N SER A 164 -4.15 11.45 -18.67
CA SER A 164 -5.55 11.88 -18.82
C SER A 164 -6.29 11.16 -19.95
N GLU A 165 -5.63 10.92 -21.08
CA GLU A 165 -6.24 10.27 -22.24
C GLU A 165 -6.67 8.83 -21.89
N ILE A 166 -5.76 8.05 -21.29
CA ILE A 166 -6.08 6.68 -20.89
C ILE A 166 -7.12 6.65 -19.77
N ARG A 167 -7.09 7.59 -18.83
CA ARG A 167 -8.10 7.69 -17.76
C ARG A 167 -9.49 7.95 -18.30
N ASN A 168 -9.63 8.84 -19.29
CA ASN A 168 -10.91 9.10 -19.95
C ASN A 168 -11.39 7.85 -20.68
N TRP A 169 -10.51 7.19 -21.44
CA TRP A 169 -10.87 5.95 -22.14
C TRP A 169 -11.30 4.82 -21.19
N VAL A 170 -10.60 4.64 -20.06
CA VAL A 170 -10.95 3.65 -19.03
C VAL A 170 -12.30 4.00 -18.38
N LEU A 171 -12.56 5.29 -18.13
CA LEU A 171 -13.83 5.76 -17.60
C LEU A 171 -14.98 5.44 -18.57
N ASP A 172 -14.82 5.75 -19.86
CA ASP A 172 -15.83 5.43 -20.88
C ASP A 172 -16.09 3.93 -20.96
N THR A 173 -15.02 3.13 -20.90
CA THR A 173 -15.11 1.67 -20.89
C THR A 173 -15.84 1.16 -19.65
N LEU A 174 -15.56 1.72 -18.47
CA LEU A 174 -16.27 1.38 -17.24
C LEU A 174 -17.76 1.71 -17.35
N ILE A 175 -18.11 2.92 -17.81
CA ILE A 175 -19.49 3.36 -17.98
C ILE A 175 -20.23 2.44 -18.95
N ASN A 176 -19.64 2.13 -20.11
CA ASN A 176 -20.26 1.26 -21.09
C ASN A 176 -20.48 -0.15 -20.54
N ARG A 177 -19.49 -0.72 -19.84
CA ARG A 177 -19.62 -2.03 -19.20
C ARG A 177 -20.72 -2.06 -18.14
N LEU A 178 -20.86 -0.99 -17.35
CA LEU A 178 -21.91 -0.88 -16.35
C LEU A 178 -23.30 -0.72 -16.99
N LYS A 179 -23.42 0.07 -18.07
CA LYS A 179 -24.67 0.21 -18.84
C LYS A 179 -25.12 -1.13 -19.42
N THR A 180 -24.24 -1.84 -20.10
CA THR A 180 -24.55 -3.18 -20.64
C THR A 180 -24.91 -4.15 -19.52
N ALA A 181 -24.19 -4.13 -18.38
CA ALA A 181 -24.51 -5.00 -17.25
C ALA A 181 -25.86 -4.67 -16.59
N SER A 182 -26.28 -3.39 -16.64
CA SER A 182 -27.56 -2.93 -16.10
C SER A 182 -28.79 -3.36 -16.91
N GLU A 183 -28.60 -3.92 -18.11
CA GLU A 183 -29.68 -4.54 -18.88
C GLU A 183 -30.20 -5.83 -18.22
N SER A 184 -29.41 -6.43 -17.34
CA SER A 184 -29.83 -7.57 -16.50
C SER A 184 -30.53 -7.10 -15.22
N GLU A 185 -31.45 -7.91 -14.69
CA GLU A 185 -32.20 -7.60 -13.45
C GLU A 185 -31.27 -7.33 -12.25
N SER A 186 -30.14 -8.01 -12.19
CA SER A 186 -29.08 -7.75 -11.21
C SER A 186 -27.71 -8.01 -11.81
N PHE A 187 -26.72 -7.24 -11.38
CA PHE A 187 -25.32 -7.44 -11.78
C PHE A 187 -24.37 -7.12 -10.62
N MET A 188 -23.17 -7.69 -10.69
CA MET A 188 -22.11 -7.40 -9.73
C MET A 188 -21.22 -6.28 -10.27
N ALA A 189 -21.15 -5.12 -9.60
CA ALA A 189 -20.33 -3.99 -10.04
C ALA A 189 -18.81 -4.22 -9.87
N ILE A 190 -18.41 -5.08 -8.92
CA ILE A 190 -17.01 -5.26 -8.49
C ILE A 190 -16.07 -5.68 -9.64
N PRO A 191 -16.39 -6.69 -10.47
CA PRO A 191 -15.54 -7.08 -11.59
C PRO A 191 -15.32 -5.93 -12.58
N HIS A 192 -16.30 -5.04 -12.76
CA HIS A 192 -16.15 -3.89 -13.66
C HIS A 192 -15.18 -2.85 -13.09
N PHE A 193 -15.23 -2.57 -11.78
CA PHE A 193 -14.26 -1.68 -11.12
C PHE A 193 -12.85 -2.27 -11.11
N HIS A 194 -12.72 -3.55 -10.79
CA HIS A 194 -11.44 -4.25 -10.86
C HIS A 194 -10.83 -4.18 -12.25
N TYR A 195 -11.61 -4.53 -13.27
CA TYR A 195 -11.16 -4.49 -14.67
C TYR A 195 -10.69 -3.10 -15.08
N ALA A 196 -11.52 -2.07 -14.85
CA ALA A 196 -11.18 -0.69 -15.21
C ALA A 196 -9.90 -0.21 -14.53
N MET A 197 -9.76 -0.44 -13.22
CA MET A 197 -8.57 -0.05 -12.48
C MET A 197 -7.32 -0.80 -12.94
N LEU A 198 -7.44 -2.11 -13.19
CA LEU A 198 -6.33 -2.91 -13.68
C LEU A 198 -5.90 -2.48 -15.08
N CYS A 199 -6.84 -2.22 -16.00
CA CYS A 199 -6.54 -1.69 -17.33
C CYS A 199 -5.72 -0.39 -17.26
N LEU A 200 -6.15 0.55 -16.41
CA LEU A 200 -5.43 1.81 -16.20
C LEU A 200 -4.01 1.56 -15.69
N LEU A 201 -3.86 0.72 -14.65
CA LEU A 201 -2.58 0.49 -14.00
C LEU A 201 -1.64 -0.34 -14.87
N VAL A 202 -2.14 -1.29 -15.67
CA VAL A 202 -1.34 -2.02 -16.66
C VAL A 202 -0.78 -1.03 -17.69
N PHE A 203 -1.59 -0.10 -18.19
CA PHE A 203 -1.11 0.94 -19.10
C PHE A 203 -0.09 1.86 -18.43
N MET A 204 -0.33 2.32 -17.20
CA MET A 204 0.64 3.15 -16.48
C MET A 204 1.95 2.40 -16.18
N CYS A 205 1.85 1.09 -15.92
CA CYS A 205 2.99 0.25 -15.56
C CYS A 205 3.86 -0.09 -16.77
N PHE A 206 3.26 -0.37 -17.93
CA PHE A 206 3.97 -0.86 -19.11
C PHE A 206 3.91 0.09 -20.32
N GLY A 207 3.18 1.20 -20.26
CA GLY A 207 3.19 2.25 -21.29
C GLY A 207 2.48 1.90 -22.59
N GLU A 208 1.76 0.77 -22.63
CA GLU A 208 1.01 0.31 -23.78
C GLU A 208 -0.30 -0.36 -23.37
N ARG A 209 -1.27 -0.37 -24.29
CA ARG A 209 -2.52 -1.11 -24.11
C ARG A 209 -2.26 -2.58 -24.40
N VAL A 210 -2.82 -3.45 -23.56
CA VAL A 210 -2.81 -4.89 -23.76
C VAL A 210 -4.22 -5.37 -24.10
N SER A 211 -4.34 -6.53 -24.73
CA SER A 211 -5.65 -7.09 -25.05
C SER A 211 -6.44 -7.47 -23.79
N ASP A 212 -7.76 -7.52 -23.89
CA ASP A 212 -8.65 -7.90 -22.79
C ASP A 212 -8.28 -9.28 -22.23
N GLU A 213 -7.88 -10.23 -23.08
CA GLU A 213 -7.43 -11.56 -22.65
C GLU A 213 -6.18 -11.46 -21.78
N LYS A 214 -5.24 -10.58 -22.13
CA LYS A 214 -4.03 -10.36 -21.35
C LYS A 214 -4.31 -9.65 -20.03
N VAL A 215 -5.23 -8.67 -20.01
CA VAL A 215 -5.68 -8.04 -18.76
C VAL A 215 -6.29 -9.09 -17.82
N ASN A 216 -7.19 -9.93 -18.32
CA ASN A 216 -7.83 -10.99 -17.54
C ASN A 216 -6.82 -12.03 -17.04
N GLU A 217 -5.79 -12.35 -17.83
CA GLU A 217 -4.70 -13.22 -17.40
C GLU A 217 -3.89 -12.61 -16.25
N ILE A 218 -3.51 -11.33 -16.37
CA ILE A 218 -2.84 -10.56 -15.30
C ILE A 218 -3.71 -10.56 -14.04
N GLU A 219 -4.99 -10.22 -14.18
CA GLU A 219 -5.94 -10.18 -13.06
C GLU A 219 -5.99 -11.52 -12.33
N ARG A 220 -6.17 -12.60 -13.09
CA ARG A 220 -6.28 -13.96 -12.54
C ARG A 220 -5.01 -14.32 -11.78
N VAL A 221 -3.84 -14.09 -12.34
CA VAL A 221 -2.56 -14.42 -11.69
C VAL A 221 -2.37 -13.59 -10.42
N GLN A 222 -2.57 -12.28 -10.50
CA GLN A 222 -2.41 -11.37 -9.37
C GLN A 222 -3.37 -11.66 -8.23
N ARG A 223 -4.66 -11.83 -8.54
CA ARG A 223 -5.69 -12.15 -7.56
C ARG A 223 -5.45 -13.52 -6.91
N THR A 224 -5.05 -14.51 -7.70
CA THR A 224 -4.70 -15.85 -7.18
C THR A 224 -3.53 -15.74 -6.21
N LEU A 225 -2.49 -14.98 -6.56
CA LEU A 225 -1.34 -14.75 -5.69
C LEU A 225 -1.76 -14.12 -4.36
N LEU A 226 -2.50 -13.01 -4.42
CA LEU A 226 -2.93 -12.25 -3.25
C LEU A 226 -3.78 -13.10 -2.30
N LEU A 227 -4.80 -13.78 -2.83
CA LEU A 227 -5.72 -14.59 -2.02
C LEU A 227 -5.07 -15.86 -1.47
N SER A 228 -4.01 -16.36 -2.11
CA SER A 228 -3.33 -17.60 -1.70
C SER A 228 -2.28 -17.38 -0.60
N MET A 229 -1.88 -16.15 -0.29
CA MET A 229 -0.81 -15.87 0.69
C MET A 229 -1.05 -16.51 2.06
N SER A 230 -2.29 -16.49 2.54
CA SER A 230 -2.67 -17.07 3.84
C SER A 230 -2.45 -18.59 3.89
N ARG A 231 -2.71 -19.29 2.78
CA ARG A 231 -2.53 -20.75 2.64
C ARG A 231 -1.06 -21.16 2.79
N PHE A 232 -0.13 -20.30 2.40
CA PHE A 232 1.30 -20.59 2.48
C PHE A 232 1.94 -20.20 3.82
N ASN A 233 1.20 -19.58 4.75
CA ASN A 233 1.73 -19.21 6.06
C ASN A 233 2.31 -20.41 6.83
N ILE A 234 1.72 -21.60 6.65
CA ILE A 234 2.22 -22.85 7.25
C ILE A 234 3.65 -23.20 6.82
N LEU A 235 4.08 -22.80 5.63
CA LEU A 235 5.44 -23.06 5.13
C LEU A 235 6.51 -22.28 5.89
N ASN A 236 6.12 -21.17 6.52
CA ASN A 236 7.03 -20.39 7.35
C ASN A 236 7.31 -21.05 8.72
N PHE A 237 6.49 -22.04 9.12
CA PHE A 237 6.76 -22.83 10.32
C PHE A 237 7.88 -23.82 10.01
N TRP A 238 8.99 -23.73 10.73
CA TRP A 238 10.17 -24.58 10.56
C TRP A 238 10.54 -24.91 9.10
N PRO A 239 10.99 -23.91 8.32
CA PRO A 239 11.07 -24.00 6.85
C PRO A 239 11.88 -25.17 6.30
N GLN A 240 12.92 -25.61 7.01
CA GLN A 240 13.74 -26.75 6.58
C GLN A 240 12.95 -28.06 6.61
N VAL A 241 12.07 -28.22 7.59
CA VAL A 241 11.19 -29.40 7.70
C VAL A 241 10.08 -29.32 6.67
N THR A 242 9.44 -28.16 6.50
CA THR A 242 8.33 -28.02 5.54
C THR A 242 8.79 -28.11 4.09
N LYS A 243 10.03 -27.76 3.76
CA LYS A 243 10.61 -28.01 2.42
C LYS A 243 10.61 -29.49 2.05
N ILE A 244 10.76 -30.37 3.04
CA ILE A 244 10.74 -31.83 2.84
C ILE A 244 9.30 -32.33 2.91
N LEU A 245 8.60 -32.07 4.03
CA LEU A 245 7.28 -32.66 4.30
C LEU A 245 6.14 -32.03 3.48
N LEU A 246 6.23 -30.74 3.17
CA LEU A 246 5.21 -29.98 2.44
C LEU A 246 5.71 -29.57 1.04
N ARG A 247 6.54 -30.41 0.41
CA ARG A 247 7.16 -30.14 -0.90
C ARG A 247 6.17 -29.67 -1.96
N LYS A 248 5.02 -30.35 -2.09
CA LYS A 248 3.97 -29.96 -3.07
C LYS A 248 3.46 -28.53 -2.87
N ARG A 249 3.35 -28.07 -1.62
CA ARG A 249 2.91 -26.70 -1.31
C ARG A 249 4.01 -25.66 -1.63
N TRP A 250 5.27 -26.03 -1.46
CA TRP A 250 6.39 -25.20 -1.92
C TRP A 250 6.42 -25.11 -3.44
N GLU A 251 6.17 -26.22 -4.15
CA GLU A 251 6.06 -26.25 -5.62
C GLU A 251 4.87 -25.39 -6.10
N GLU A 252 3.72 -25.44 -5.42
CA GLU A 252 2.58 -24.55 -5.69
C GLU A 252 2.96 -23.06 -5.56
N LEU A 253 3.67 -22.69 -4.48
CA LEU A 253 4.12 -21.32 -4.27
C LEU A 253 5.11 -20.85 -5.35
N LEU A 254 6.06 -21.71 -5.71
CA LEU A 254 7.02 -21.43 -6.80
C LEU A 254 6.30 -21.31 -8.15
N LYS A 255 5.27 -22.12 -8.40
CA LYS A 255 4.45 -22.03 -9.61
C LYS A 255 3.66 -20.71 -9.67
N LEU A 256 3.16 -20.22 -8.54
CA LEU A 256 2.50 -18.91 -8.48
C LEU A 256 3.48 -17.78 -8.78
N ARG A 257 4.70 -17.82 -8.21
CA ARG A 257 5.74 -16.84 -8.51
C ARG A 257 6.13 -16.87 -9.99
N LYS A 258 6.33 -18.06 -10.54
CA LYS A 258 6.63 -18.23 -11.96
C LYS A 258 5.50 -17.71 -12.84
N GLY A 259 4.23 -17.98 -12.50
CA GLY A 259 3.10 -17.45 -13.26
C GLY A 259 3.04 -15.92 -13.26
N GLN A 260 3.46 -15.27 -12.16
CA GLN A 260 3.61 -13.81 -12.11
C GLN A 260 4.72 -13.32 -13.06
N GLU A 261 5.87 -13.99 -13.08
CA GLU A 261 6.98 -13.71 -13.99
C GLU A 261 6.58 -13.92 -15.46
N ASP A 262 5.94 -15.05 -15.78
CA ASP A 262 5.53 -15.43 -17.13
C ASP A 262 4.59 -14.39 -17.78
N VAL A 263 3.77 -13.70 -16.97
CA VAL A 263 2.83 -12.68 -17.46
C VAL A 263 3.45 -11.28 -17.52
N LEU A 264 4.28 -10.90 -16.55
CA LEU A 264 4.81 -9.53 -16.45
C LEU A 264 6.15 -9.31 -17.17
N LEU A 265 7.05 -10.29 -17.15
CA LEU A 265 8.37 -10.16 -17.79
C LEU A 265 8.29 -9.89 -19.29
N PRO A 266 7.41 -10.53 -20.08
CA PRO A 266 7.31 -10.23 -21.50
C PRO A 266 7.00 -8.74 -21.76
N LEU A 267 6.10 -8.14 -20.98
CA LEU A 267 5.73 -6.72 -21.10
C LEU A 267 6.93 -5.82 -20.77
N MET A 268 7.66 -6.14 -19.71
CA MET A 268 8.84 -5.38 -19.31
C MET A 268 9.99 -5.50 -20.32
N ARG A 269 10.22 -6.69 -20.86
CA ARG A 269 11.26 -6.93 -21.86
C ARG A 269 10.92 -6.27 -23.19
N ALA A 270 9.65 -6.27 -23.60
CA ALA A 270 9.18 -5.52 -24.77
C ALA A 270 9.48 -4.02 -24.62
N ARG A 271 9.27 -3.46 -23.42
CA ARG A 271 9.67 -2.08 -23.10
C ARG A 271 11.15 -1.82 -23.21
N LYS A 272 11.97 -2.71 -22.65
CA LYS A 272 13.43 -2.59 -22.73
C LYS A 272 13.93 -2.61 -24.18
N GLN A 273 13.29 -3.38 -25.06
CA GLN A 273 13.65 -3.46 -26.49
C GLN A 273 13.19 -2.22 -27.27
N ASN A 274 12.06 -1.63 -26.91
CA ASN A 274 11.47 -0.46 -27.58
C ASN A 274 11.94 0.89 -27.01
N LYS A 275 13.13 0.94 -26.39
CA LYS A 275 13.70 2.19 -25.86
C LYS A 275 13.88 3.22 -26.98
N GLY A 276 13.18 4.36 -26.87
CA GLY A 276 13.20 5.45 -27.85
C GLY A 276 11.88 5.64 -28.65
N SER A 277 10.89 4.77 -28.43
CA SER A 277 9.51 5.00 -28.90
C SER A 277 8.91 6.27 -28.28
N LYS A 278 8.08 7.03 -29.02
CA LYS A 278 7.31 8.21 -28.54
C LYS A 278 6.21 7.86 -27.51
N SER A 279 6.29 6.70 -26.89
CA SER A 279 5.34 6.23 -25.87
C SER A 279 5.48 7.03 -24.58
N VAL A 280 4.37 7.16 -23.84
CA VAL A 280 4.35 7.72 -22.49
C VAL A 280 5.34 6.96 -21.59
N VAL A 281 6.09 7.69 -20.76
CA VAL A 281 7.01 7.11 -19.78
C VAL A 281 6.20 6.27 -18.77
N SER A 282 6.46 4.97 -18.75
CA SER A 282 5.81 4.00 -17.88
C SER A 282 6.61 3.72 -16.63
N TYR A 283 5.99 3.10 -15.63
CA TYR A 283 6.70 2.71 -14.41
C TYR A 283 7.84 1.70 -14.70
N ALA A 284 7.64 0.77 -15.63
CA ALA A 284 8.68 -0.16 -16.02
C ALA A 284 9.93 0.55 -16.58
N ASP A 285 9.75 1.64 -17.34
CA ASP A 285 10.89 2.42 -17.87
C ASP A 285 11.69 3.07 -16.74
N THR A 286 11.01 3.59 -15.73
CA THR A 286 11.65 4.27 -14.60
C THR A 286 12.42 3.27 -13.73
N LEU A 287 11.95 2.02 -13.65
CA LEU A 287 12.63 0.93 -12.95
C LEU A 287 13.84 0.39 -13.73
N LEU A 288 13.79 0.34 -15.06
CA LEU A 288 14.91 -0.10 -15.91
C LEU A 288 16.15 0.79 -15.77
N GLU A 289 15.94 2.05 -15.41
CA GLU A 289 16.99 3.07 -15.26
C GLU A 289 17.36 3.32 -13.80
N LEU A 290 16.62 2.73 -12.86
CA LEU A 290 16.84 2.93 -11.44
C LEU A 290 18.07 2.16 -10.96
N GLU A 291 18.93 2.85 -10.22
CA GLU A 291 20.11 2.29 -9.58
C GLU A 291 20.00 2.42 -8.07
N LEU A 292 20.25 1.31 -7.36
CA LEU A 292 20.31 1.27 -5.91
C LEU A 292 21.73 1.62 -5.46
N LYS A 293 22.01 2.93 -5.35
CA LYS A 293 23.36 3.46 -5.07
C LYS A 293 24.07 2.87 -3.85
N GLU A 294 23.35 2.52 -2.78
CA GLU A 294 23.98 1.91 -1.59
C GLU A 294 24.30 0.42 -1.77
N GLU A 295 23.63 -0.25 -2.70
CA GLU A 295 23.83 -1.67 -3.02
C GLU A 295 24.68 -1.87 -4.29
N ASN A 296 25.02 -0.77 -4.98
CA ASN A 296 25.85 -0.74 -6.19
C ASN A 296 25.35 -1.69 -7.31
N HIS A 297 24.03 -1.81 -7.47
CA HIS A 297 23.45 -2.54 -8.59
C HIS A 297 22.16 -1.90 -9.11
N LYS A 298 21.80 -2.23 -10.34
CA LYS A 298 20.48 -1.96 -10.90
C LYS A 298 19.50 -3.05 -10.50
N LEU A 299 18.21 -2.73 -10.55
CA LEU A 299 17.18 -3.71 -10.26
C LEU A 299 17.28 -4.90 -11.21
N ASN A 300 17.22 -6.10 -10.66
CA ASN A 300 17.10 -7.33 -11.45
C ASN A 300 15.63 -7.55 -11.87
N GLU A 301 15.42 -8.51 -12.77
CA GLU A 301 14.09 -8.81 -13.30
C GLU A 301 13.10 -9.23 -12.20
N ASP A 302 13.55 -9.98 -11.20
CA ASP A 302 12.70 -10.44 -10.08
C ASP A 302 12.23 -9.28 -9.20
N GLU A 303 13.11 -8.33 -8.90
CA GLU A 303 12.82 -7.12 -8.13
C GLU A 303 11.84 -6.21 -8.88
N MET A 304 12.09 -6.01 -10.18
CA MET A 304 11.19 -5.25 -11.03
C MET A 304 9.79 -5.90 -11.14
N VAL A 305 9.71 -7.23 -11.29
CA VAL A 305 8.42 -7.96 -11.29
C VAL A 305 7.67 -7.75 -9.98
N SER A 306 8.38 -7.81 -8.84
CA SER A 306 7.76 -7.55 -7.52
C SER A 306 7.26 -6.11 -7.39
N LEU A 307 7.99 -5.11 -7.90
CA LEU A 307 7.58 -3.71 -7.89
C LEU A 307 6.40 -3.41 -8.83
N CYS A 308 6.43 -3.94 -10.06
CA CYS A 308 5.31 -3.85 -10.99
C CYS A 308 4.06 -4.53 -10.43
N SER A 309 4.21 -5.72 -9.85
CA SER A 309 3.10 -6.40 -9.18
C SER A 309 2.55 -5.63 -8.00
N GLU A 310 3.41 -5.02 -7.18
CA GLU A 310 3.01 -4.17 -6.07
C GLU A 310 2.22 -2.95 -6.55
N PHE A 311 2.65 -2.33 -7.65
CA PHE A 311 1.97 -1.21 -8.27
C PHE A 311 0.57 -1.58 -8.78
N LEU A 312 0.45 -2.70 -9.52
CA LEU A 312 -0.83 -3.19 -10.04
C LEU A 312 -1.80 -3.55 -8.91
N ASN A 313 -1.36 -4.34 -7.93
CA ASN A 313 -2.23 -4.82 -6.85
C ASN A 313 -2.60 -3.71 -5.87
N GLY A 314 -1.62 -2.89 -5.49
CA GLY A 314 -1.82 -1.80 -4.54
C GLY A 314 -2.83 -0.78 -5.04
N GLY A 315 -2.80 -0.47 -6.35
CA GLY A 315 -3.75 0.46 -6.95
C GLY A 315 -5.11 -0.16 -7.31
N THR A 316 -5.14 -1.42 -7.76
CA THR A 316 -6.38 -2.07 -8.21
C THR A 316 -7.29 -2.36 -7.03
N ASP A 317 -6.84 -3.22 -6.10
CA ASP A 317 -7.71 -3.81 -5.08
C ASP A 317 -8.22 -2.79 -4.06
N THR A 318 -7.39 -1.81 -3.69
CA THR A 318 -7.79 -0.78 -2.72
C THR A 318 -8.85 0.15 -3.31
N THR A 319 -8.65 0.61 -4.55
CA THR A 319 -9.56 1.53 -5.23
C THR A 319 -10.87 0.85 -5.59
N SER A 320 -10.83 -0.37 -6.13
CA SER A 320 -12.05 -1.13 -6.45
C SER A 320 -12.85 -1.48 -5.20
N THR A 321 -12.19 -1.82 -4.08
CA THR A 321 -12.87 -2.03 -2.79
C THR A 321 -13.50 -0.74 -2.28
N ALA A 322 -12.82 0.40 -2.37
CA ALA A 322 -13.39 1.69 -1.99
C ALA A 322 -14.63 2.04 -2.82
N LEU A 323 -14.56 1.89 -4.15
CA LEU A 323 -15.69 2.09 -5.06
C LEU A 323 -16.85 1.16 -4.75
N GLN A 324 -16.57 -0.12 -4.46
CA GLN A 324 -17.58 -1.09 -4.03
C GLN A 324 -18.32 -0.60 -2.78
N TRP A 325 -17.60 -0.16 -1.75
CA TRP A 325 -18.22 0.33 -0.52
C TRP A 325 -18.98 1.63 -0.73
N ILE A 326 -18.47 2.53 -1.58
CA ILE A 326 -19.17 3.76 -1.96
C ILE A 326 -20.52 3.40 -2.59
N ILE A 327 -20.54 2.55 -3.63
CA ILE A 327 -21.78 2.14 -4.30
C ILE A 327 -22.73 1.41 -3.34
N ALA A 328 -22.22 0.50 -2.51
CA ALA A 328 -23.04 -0.19 -1.52
C ALA A 328 -23.72 0.77 -0.54
N ASN A 329 -23.02 1.83 -0.11
CA ASN A 329 -23.62 2.87 0.74
C ASN A 329 -24.61 3.74 -0.03
N LEU A 330 -24.35 4.09 -1.29
CA LEU A 330 -25.30 4.86 -2.11
C LEU A 330 -26.60 4.09 -2.35
N VAL A 331 -26.51 2.79 -2.63
CA VAL A 331 -27.69 1.91 -2.75
C VAL A 331 -28.46 1.82 -1.43
N LYS A 332 -27.76 1.75 -0.30
CA LYS A 332 -28.36 1.68 1.04
C LYS A 332 -28.97 3.01 1.50
N TYR A 333 -28.43 4.14 1.05
CA TYR A 333 -28.82 5.49 1.49
C TYR A 333 -29.21 6.38 0.29
N PRO A 334 -30.43 6.21 -0.28
CA PRO A 334 -30.85 6.93 -1.49
C PRO A 334 -30.86 8.47 -1.33
N ASP A 335 -31.13 8.99 -0.14
CA ASP A 335 -31.10 10.43 0.11
C ASP A 335 -29.70 11.03 -0.08
N VAL A 336 -28.65 10.29 0.27
CA VAL A 336 -27.25 10.70 0.03
C VAL A 336 -26.95 10.67 -1.47
N GLN A 337 -27.40 9.64 -2.18
CA GLN A 337 -27.25 9.57 -3.62
C GLN A 337 -27.92 10.73 -4.34
N ARG A 338 -29.17 11.08 -3.96
CA ARG A 338 -29.89 12.23 -4.53
C ARG A 338 -29.13 13.54 -4.33
N LYS A 339 -28.65 13.81 -3.11
CA LYS A 339 -27.84 15.01 -2.81
C LYS A 339 -26.58 15.09 -3.65
N LEU A 340 -25.88 13.98 -3.85
CA LEU A 340 -24.68 13.93 -4.71
C LEU A 340 -25.01 14.22 -6.18
N VAL A 341 -26.12 13.69 -6.70
CA VAL A 341 -26.56 13.98 -8.08
C VAL A 341 -26.96 15.44 -8.25
N GLU A 342 -27.65 16.02 -7.25
CA GLU A 342 -28.00 17.44 -7.24
C GLU A 342 -26.74 18.33 -7.24
N GLU A 343 -25.77 18.04 -6.37
CA GLU A 343 -24.48 18.75 -6.33
C GLU A 343 -23.73 18.67 -7.67
N ILE A 344 -23.68 17.49 -8.29
CA ILE A 344 -23.04 17.29 -9.60
C ILE A 344 -23.73 18.16 -10.66
N ARG A 345 -25.07 18.19 -10.70
CA ARG A 345 -25.84 19.00 -11.65
C ARG A 345 -25.64 20.50 -11.43
N GLU A 346 -25.55 20.94 -10.18
CA GLU A 346 -25.33 22.35 -9.83
C GLU A 346 -23.92 22.82 -10.26
N VAL A 347 -22.88 22.02 -9.99
CA VAL A 347 -21.49 22.41 -10.26
C VAL A 347 -21.12 22.28 -11.75
N ILE A 348 -21.59 21.23 -12.43
CA ILE A 348 -21.22 20.97 -13.83
C ILE A 348 -22.11 21.76 -14.81
N GLY A 349 -23.26 22.27 -14.36
CA GLY A 349 -24.28 22.86 -15.22
C GLY A 349 -25.10 21.75 -15.89
N GLY A 350 -26.41 21.94 -15.98
CA GLY A 350 -27.39 20.91 -16.37
C GLY A 350 -27.37 20.48 -17.84
N ASP A 351 -26.24 20.51 -18.54
CA ASP A 351 -26.15 19.97 -19.90
C ASP A 351 -25.74 18.49 -19.85
N ASP A 352 -26.69 17.63 -20.22
CA ASP A 352 -26.56 16.17 -20.35
C ASP A 352 -25.58 15.73 -21.47
N SER A 353 -24.72 16.64 -21.95
CA SER A 353 -23.71 16.35 -22.97
C SER A 353 -22.41 15.91 -22.30
N GLY A 354 -22.11 14.63 -22.45
CA GLY A 354 -20.98 13.96 -21.83
C GLY A 354 -19.64 14.68 -21.97
N LEU A 355 -18.89 14.63 -20.87
CA LEU A 355 -17.48 14.99 -20.75
C LEU A 355 -17.15 16.47 -20.97
N THR A 356 -17.10 17.29 -19.90
CA THR A 356 -16.08 18.35 -19.85
C THR A 356 -15.64 18.76 -18.44
N LYS A 357 -14.34 19.09 -18.39
CA LYS A 357 -13.49 19.60 -17.31
C LYS A 357 -14.20 20.15 -16.06
N ILE A 358 -13.83 19.60 -14.90
CA ILE A 358 -13.97 20.26 -13.60
C ILE A 358 -13.19 21.58 -13.66
N VAL A 359 -13.90 22.67 -13.91
CA VAL A 359 -13.43 24.03 -13.64
C VAL A 359 -14.00 24.38 -12.27
N ALA A 360 -13.14 24.63 -11.29
CA ALA A 360 -13.57 25.05 -9.97
C ALA A 360 -14.43 26.33 -10.09
N PRO A 361 -15.60 26.42 -9.41
CA PRO A 361 -16.46 27.58 -9.50
C PRO A 361 -15.71 28.81 -8.96
N GLY A 362 -15.58 29.84 -9.80
CA GLY A 362 -14.86 31.09 -9.51
C GLY A 362 -13.84 31.51 -10.57
N GLY A 363 -13.44 30.61 -11.48
CA GLY A 363 -12.51 30.94 -12.56
C GLY A 363 -13.10 31.77 -13.71
N GLU A 364 -14.39 31.60 -14.00
CA GLU A 364 -15.04 32.21 -15.17
C GLU A 364 -15.51 33.65 -14.94
N THR A 365 -15.99 33.98 -13.74
CA THR A 365 -16.42 35.36 -13.40
C THR A 365 -15.26 36.35 -13.34
N LEU A 366 -14.03 35.85 -13.20
CA LEU A 366 -12.81 36.62 -13.06
C LEU A 366 -11.82 36.41 -14.23
N GLY A 367 -12.18 35.69 -15.29
CA GLY A 367 -11.31 35.53 -16.47
C GLY A 367 -9.98 34.84 -16.17
N GLY A 368 -9.95 33.93 -15.19
CA GLY A 368 -8.76 33.22 -14.72
C GLY A 368 -7.93 33.99 -13.68
N VAL A 369 -6.70 33.51 -13.46
CA VAL A 369 -5.82 34.01 -12.38
C VAL A 369 -5.57 35.52 -12.52
N ILE A 370 -5.33 36.00 -13.74
CA ILE A 370 -5.02 37.41 -13.98
C ILE A 370 -6.19 38.33 -13.62
N GLY A 371 -7.43 37.99 -13.98
CA GLY A 371 -8.56 38.84 -13.63
C GLY A 371 -9.00 38.67 -12.17
N ALA A 372 -8.68 37.56 -11.50
CA ALA A 372 -8.79 37.45 -10.05
C ALA A 372 -7.83 38.41 -9.33
N PHE A 373 -6.56 38.50 -9.79
CA PHE A 373 -5.61 39.49 -9.31
C PHE A 373 -6.10 40.93 -9.54
N GLN A 374 -6.59 41.23 -10.75
CA GLN A 374 -7.09 42.58 -11.07
C GLN A 374 -8.32 42.96 -10.23
N HIS A 375 -9.22 42.01 -9.99
CA HIS A 375 -10.39 42.23 -9.15
C HIS A 375 -10.00 42.52 -7.71
N MET A 376 -9.12 41.71 -7.12
CA MET A 376 -8.64 41.87 -5.73
C MET A 376 -7.89 43.19 -5.51
N ILE A 377 -7.10 43.63 -6.50
CA ILE A 377 -6.43 44.94 -6.46
C ILE A 377 -7.45 46.08 -6.60
N ARG A 378 -8.49 45.92 -7.44
CA ARG A 378 -9.53 46.95 -7.65
C ARG A 378 -10.50 47.09 -6.49
N THR A 379 -10.89 46.00 -5.84
CA THR A 379 -11.88 46.02 -4.75
C THR A 379 -11.24 46.28 -3.39
N GLU A 380 -10.03 45.78 -3.16
CA GLU A 380 -9.39 45.81 -1.84
C GLU A 380 -8.03 46.52 -1.79
N GLY A 381 -7.53 47.01 -2.93
CA GLY A 381 -6.22 47.67 -3.06
C GLY A 381 -5.05 46.69 -3.19
N ILE A 382 -3.88 47.17 -3.60
CA ILE A 382 -2.73 46.28 -3.91
C ILE A 382 -2.19 45.50 -2.70
N PHE A 383 -2.42 46.01 -1.48
CA PHE A 383 -2.01 45.34 -0.25
C PHE A 383 -2.90 44.15 0.12
N SER A 384 -4.04 43.96 -0.55
CA SER A 384 -4.91 42.79 -0.35
C SER A 384 -4.21 41.48 -0.72
N LEU A 385 -3.28 41.52 -1.69
CA LEU A 385 -2.44 40.38 -2.08
C LEU A 385 -1.55 39.86 -0.95
N TYR A 386 -1.34 40.65 0.09
CA TYR A 386 -0.53 40.32 1.26
C TYR A 386 -1.37 40.10 2.53
N LYS A 387 -2.71 40.21 2.46
CA LYS A 387 -3.60 39.88 3.58
C LYS A 387 -3.49 38.38 3.88
N GLY A 388 -3.03 38.07 5.09
CA GLY A 388 -2.76 36.69 5.52
C GLY A 388 -1.28 36.34 5.58
N LEU A 389 -0.40 37.11 4.92
CA LEU A 389 1.05 36.91 5.01
C LEU A 389 1.57 37.24 6.41
N VAL A 390 1.13 38.35 7.02
CA VAL A 390 1.56 38.75 8.36
C VAL A 390 1.15 37.73 9.44
N PRO A 391 -0.12 37.28 9.54
CA PRO A 391 -0.48 36.21 10.46
C PRO A 391 0.26 34.89 10.22
N SER A 392 0.48 34.53 8.94
CA SER A 392 1.22 33.30 8.58
C SER A 392 2.69 33.38 9.00
N LEU A 393 3.34 34.52 8.76
CA LEU A 393 4.72 34.76 9.20
C LEU A 393 4.83 34.79 10.72
N ILE A 394 3.89 35.40 11.44
CA ILE A 394 3.86 35.38 12.91
C ILE A 394 3.67 33.94 13.44
N SER A 395 2.87 33.11 12.76
CA SER A 395 2.65 31.72 13.16
C SER A 395 3.87 30.81 12.89
N ILE A 396 4.66 31.10 11.86
CA ILE A 396 5.76 30.24 11.40
C ILE A 396 7.10 30.69 11.99
N ALA A 397 7.33 32.01 12.11
CA ALA A 397 8.61 32.56 12.50
C ALA A 397 9.17 32.02 13.83
N PRO A 398 8.39 31.82 14.91
CA PRO A 398 8.92 31.28 16.15
C PRO A 398 9.43 29.84 16.01
N SER A 399 8.66 28.99 15.33
CA SER A 399 9.05 27.59 15.10
C SER A 399 10.27 27.49 14.18
N SER A 400 10.29 28.28 13.10
CA SER A 400 11.43 28.31 12.18
C SER A 400 12.69 28.86 12.86
N ALA A 401 12.57 29.91 13.67
CA ALA A 401 13.69 30.47 14.43
C ALA A 401 14.28 29.45 15.42
N VAL A 402 13.43 28.71 16.15
CA VAL A 402 13.88 27.66 17.06
C VAL A 402 14.53 26.51 16.28
N PHE A 403 13.89 26.04 15.21
CA PHE A 403 14.41 24.93 14.41
C PHE A 403 15.78 25.25 13.80
N TYR A 404 15.91 26.41 13.14
CA TYR A 404 17.17 26.82 12.53
C TYR A 404 18.23 27.20 13.56
N GLY A 405 17.84 27.84 14.66
CA GLY A 405 18.77 28.16 15.76
C GLY A 405 19.36 26.90 16.39
N VAL A 406 18.52 25.91 16.71
CA VAL A 406 18.98 24.63 17.27
C VAL A 406 19.81 23.86 16.25
N TYR A 407 19.39 23.85 14.98
CA TYR A 407 20.14 23.21 13.91
C TYR A 407 21.55 23.80 13.75
N ASP A 408 21.70 25.13 13.72
CA ASP A 408 23.00 25.79 13.61
C ASP A 408 23.86 25.57 14.86
N MET A 409 23.28 25.58 16.05
CA MET A 409 24.00 25.24 17.29
C MET A 409 24.53 23.80 17.25
N LEU A 410 23.70 22.84 16.84
CA LEU A 410 24.09 21.43 16.76
C LEU A 410 25.11 21.18 15.64
N LYS A 411 24.92 21.82 14.47
CA LYS A 411 25.84 21.74 13.33
C LYS A 411 27.20 22.33 13.71
N SER A 412 27.23 23.49 14.35
CA SER A 412 28.47 24.12 14.84
C SER A 412 29.17 23.22 15.87
N SER A 413 28.42 22.67 16.82
CA SER A 413 28.97 21.76 17.83
C SER A 413 29.54 20.48 17.21
N TYR A 414 28.86 19.92 16.20
CA TYR A 414 29.34 18.75 15.45
C TYR A 414 30.60 19.03 14.65
N LEU A 415 30.67 20.17 13.96
CA LEU A 415 31.86 20.54 13.17
C LEU A 415 33.11 20.76 14.03
N HIS A 416 32.96 21.17 15.28
CA HIS A 416 34.06 21.30 16.26
C HIS A 416 34.35 20.00 17.02
N SER A 417 33.57 18.94 16.83
CA SER A 417 33.84 17.64 17.46
C SER A 417 35.03 16.95 16.78
N PRO A 418 35.72 16.02 17.48
CA PRO A 418 36.81 15.24 16.88
C PRO A 418 36.37 14.49 15.62
N GLU A 419 35.14 13.96 15.60
CA GLU A 419 34.57 13.27 14.43
C GLU A 419 34.27 14.24 13.28
N GLY A 420 33.76 15.43 13.58
CA GLY A 420 33.51 16.48 12.58
C GLY A 420 34.81 16.97 11.95
N MET A 421 35.83 17.24 12.76
CA MET A 421 37.15 17.65 12.28
C MET A 421 37.82 16.55 11.44
N GLN A 422 37.72 15.29 11.86
CA GLN A 422 38.22 14.15 11.09
C GLN A 422 37.51 14.02 9.74
N ARG A 423 36.20 14.27 9.69
CA ARG A 423 35.41 14.28 8.46
C ARG A 423 35.84 15.41 7.51
N THR A 424 36.04 16.63 8.01
CA THR A 424 36.57 17.74 7.19
C THR A 424 37.99 17.47 6.71
N GLN A 425 38.85 16.85 7.53
CA GLN A 425 40.21 16.48 7.11
C GLN A 425 40.21 15.38 6.05
N ASN A 426 39.30 14.41 6.14
CA ASN A 426 39.15 13.36 5.12
C ASN A 426 38.65 13.93 3.78
N LEU A 427 37.76 14.92 3.81
CA LEU A 427 37.30 15.65 2.62
C LEU A 427 38.44 16.44 1.96
N HIS A 428 39.27 17.14 2.75
CA HIS A 428 40.45 17.85 2.23
C HIS A 428 41.52 16.91 1.67
N LYS A 429 41.72 15.73 2.27
CA LYS A 429 42.69 14.73 1.79
C LYS A 429 42.28 14.04 0.47
N GLN A 430 41.00 14.08 0.11
CA GLN A 430 40.50 13.47 -1.14
C GLN A 430 40.60 14.39 -2.38
N GLY A 431 41.22 15.58 -2.28
CA GLY A 431 41.57 16.39 -3.45
C GLY A 431 40.38 16.94 -4.24
N GLN A 432 39.18 17.00 -3.65
CA GLN A 432 38.07 17.77 -4.22
C GLN A 432 38.29 19.25 -3.90
N GLU A 433 38.72 20.04 -4.88
CA GLU A 433 38.49 21.48 -4.85
C GLU A 433 36.98 21.70 -4.73
N LEU A 434 36.54 22.34 -3.64
CA LEU A 434 35.14 22.64 -3.41
C LEU A 434 34.62 23.49 -4.58
N SER A 435 33.62 22.97 -5.28
CA SER A 435 32.86 23.74 -6.27
C SER A 435 32.31 25.01 -5.61
N ALA A 436 32.11 26.09 -6.37
CA ALA A 436 31.39 27.27 -5.87
C ALA A 436 30.01 26.89 -5.27
N PHE A 437 29.43 25.76 -5.70
CA PHE A 437 28.25 25.15 -5.11
C PHE A 437 28.47 24.51 -3.73
N ASP A 438 29.63 23.85 -3.51
CA ASP A 438 29.98 23.25 -2.20
C ASP A 438 30.37 24.33 -1.19
N GLN A 439 30.96 25.45 -1.64
CA GLN A 439 31.16 26.63 -0.81
C GLN A 439 29.82 27.30 -0.45
N LEU A 440 28.84 27.28 -1.35
CA LEU A 440 27.46 27.69 -1.06
C LEU A 440 26.75 26.73 -0.08
N GLU A 441 27.06 25.43 -0.09
CA GLU A 441 26.52 24.46 0.87
C GLU A 441 26.99 24.69 2.31
N LEU A 442 28.14 25.36 2.49
CA LEU A 442 28.74 25.67 3.78
C LEU A 442 28.31 27.04 4.34
N GLY A 443 27.66 27.89 3.54
CA GLY A 443 27.24 29.23 3.93
C GLY A 443 25.83 29.30 4.54
N PRO A 444 25.53 30.35 5.35
CA PRO A 444 24.22 30.56 5.99
C PRO A 444 23.07 30.79 4.98
N VAL A 445 23.38 31.02 3.71
CA VAL A 445 22.42 31.38 2.65
C VAL A 445 21.55 30.18 2.21
N ARG A 446 22.00 28.93 2.39
CA ARG A 446 21.21 27.72 2.10
C ARG A 446 19.96 27.60 2.97
N THR A 447 20.06 28.03 4.23
CA THR A 447 18.99 27.92 5.23
C THR A 447 17.79 28.80 4.87
N LEU A 448 18.05 29.97 4.27
CA LEU A 448 17.02 30.90 3.80
C LEU A 448 16.36 30.41 2.49
N LEU A 449 17.14 29.98 1.50
CA LEU A 449 16.60 29.61 0.18
C LEU A 449 15.81 28.30 0.16
N TYR A 450 16.20 27.30 0.96
CA TYR A 450 15.47 26.02 1.05
C TYR A 450 14.44 25.99 2.19
N GLY A 451 14.53 26.92 3.13
CA GLY A 451 13.55 27.06 4.21
C GLY A 451 12.18 27.50 3.70
N ASP A 452 12.14 28.49 2.80
CA ASP A 452 10.88 28.94 2.19
C ASP A 452 10.21 27.83 1.36
N ILE A 453 10.99 27.02 0.62
CA ILE A 453 10.45 25.92 -0.21
C ILE A 453 9.92 24.76 0.65
N ALA A 454 10.56 24.46 1.79
CA ALA A 454 10.10 23.40 2.70
C ALA A 454 8.88 23.82 3.54
N VAL A 455 8.78 25.10 3.90
CA VAL A 455 7.61 25.67 4.60
C VAL A 455 6.39 25.74 3.68
N GLU A 456 6.57 26.08 2.40
CA GLU A 456 5.49 26.16 1.42
C GLU A 456 4.86 24.79 1.11
N GLN A 457 5.65 23.70 1.10
CA GLN A 457 5.11 22.34 0.91
C GLN A 457 4.62 21.66 2.21
N GLY A 458 5.11 22.07 3.38
CA GLY A 458 4.75 21.47 4.67
C GLY A 458 3.59 22.16 5.41
N GLY A 459 3.48 23.49 5.30
CA GLY A 459 2.55 24.30 6.10
C GLY A 459 1.12 24.39 5.55
N VAL A 460 0.96 24.39 4.22
CA VAL A 460 -0.36 24.57 3.58
C VAL A 460 -1.25 23.34 3.74
N SER A 461 -0.66 22.15 3.88
CA SER A 461 -1.38 20.89 4.09
C SER A 461 -1.96 20.74 5.51
N ALA A 462 -1.29 21.32 6.52
CA ALA A 462 -1.72 21.20 7.92
C ALA A 462 -2.87 22.15 8.27
N LEU A 463 -2.97 23.32 7.63
CA LEU A 463 -4.05 24.28 7.88
C LEU A 463 -5.38 23.90 7.22
N TYR A 464 -5.35 23.25 6.05
CA TYR A 464 -6.57 22.72 5.41
C TYR A 464 -7.17 21.51 6.15
N ALA A 465 -6.33 20.69 6.81
CA ALA A 465 -6.80 19.53 7.56
C ALA A 465 -7.47 19.89 8.90
N GLY A 466 -7.25 21.11 9.43
CA GLY A 466 -7.76 21.55 10.73
C GLY A 466 -9.04 22.41 10.69
N LEU A 467 -9.27 23.18 9.62
CA LEU A 467 -10.37 24.17 9.59
C LEU A 467 -11.69 23.65 9.00
N VAL A 468 -11.67 22.59 8.18
CA VAL A 468 -12.88 22.03 7.57
C VAL A 468 -13.79 21.28 8.57
N PRO A 469 -13.26 20.50 9.55
CA PRO A 469 -14.14 19.85 10.54
C PRO A 469 -14.76 20.86 11.53
N SER A 470 -14.06 21.94 11.87
CA SER A 470 -14.52 22.91 12.88
C SER A 470 -15.64 23.82 12.40
N LEU A 471 -15.69 24.13 11.09
CA LEU A 471 -16.79 24.93 10.52
C LEU A 471 -18.07 24.10 10.28
N LEU A 472 -17.94 22.80 9.97
CA LEU A 472 -19.08 21.90 9.82
C LEU A 472 -19.76 21.52 11.15
N GLN A 473 -19.04 21.58 12.27
CA GLN A 473 -19.59 21.21 13.57
C GLN A 473 -20.32 22.35 14.28
N SER A 474 -20.14 23.61 13.84
CA SER A 474 -20.82 24.77 14.42
C SER A 474 -22.24 25.03 13.89
N ASN A 475 -22.62 24.43 12.74
CA ASN A 475 -23.92 24.66 12.10
C ASN A 475 -24.97 23.53 12.28
N MET A 476 -24.71 22.54 13.13
CA MET A 476 -25.65 21.42 13.39
C MET A 476 -26.10 21.31 14.86
N THR A 477 -26.24 22.43 15.58
CA THR A 477 -26.88 22.44 16.90
C THR A 477 -27.95 23.51 17.02
N THR A 478 -29.03 23.36 16.25
CA THR A 478 -30.34 23.88 16.65
C THR A 478 -31.46 23.01 16.10
N ASP A 479 -32.22 22.48 17.04
CA ASP A 479 -33.67 22.23 17.04
C ASP A 479 -34.19 20.77 17.09
N LYS A 480 -35.07 20.63 18.10
CA LYS A 480 -35.96 19.58 18.64
C LYS A 480 -36.46 18.55 17.61
N GLY A 481 -36.73 17.28 17.92
CA GLY A 481 -37.35 16.64 19.08
C GLY A 481 -38.55 15.80 18.60
N VAL A 482 -38.86 14.71 19.32
CA VAL A 482 -40.10 13.87 19.29
C VAL A 482 -40.03 12.47 18.62
N ASP A 483 -40.28 11.48 19.50
CA ASP A 483 -40.87 10.13 19.43
C ASP A 483 -40.36 8.99 18.52
N GLY A 484 -39.71 8.03 19.18
CA GLY A 484 -40.28 6.71 19.53
C GLY A 484 -40.99 5.87 18.44
N SER A 485 -40.36 4.78 18.02
CA SER A 485 -40.99 3.45 17.99
C SER A 485 -39.97 2.35 17.67
N ASP A 486 -40.06 1.29 18.47
CA ASP A 486 -39.35 0.02 18.29
C ASP A 486 -39.68 -0.65 16.95
N ALA A 487 -38.65 -1.10 16.24
CA ALA A 487 -38.77 -2.15 15.25
C ALA A 487 -37.47 -2.96 15.19
N SER A 488 -37.42 -4.01 16.01
CA SER A 488 -36.47 -5.11 15.87
C SER A 488 -36.70 -5.83 14.53
N PHE A 489 -35.69 -5.85 13.65
CA PHE A 489 -35.67 -6.76 12.51
C PHE A 489 -34.37 -7.55 12.47
N SER A 490 -34.50 -8.85 12.79
CA SER A 490 -33.46 -9.85 12.74
C SER A 490 -33.09 -10.17 11.29
N ILE A 491 -31.83 -9.94 10.91
CA ILE A 491 -31.28 -10.43 9.63
C ILE A 491 -30.69 -11.82 9.88
N SER A 492 -31.36 -12.84 9.34
CA SER A 492 -30.88 -14.21 9.28
C SER A 492 -29.70 -14.30 8.30
N MET A 493 -28.52 -14.68 8.79
CA MET A 493 -27.38 -15.03 7.96
C MET A 493 -27.64 -16.40 7.31
N ALA A 494 -27.81 -16.42 5.98
CA ALA A 494 -27.80 -17.67 5.23
C ALA A 494 -26.35 -18.22 5.17
N GLU A 495 -26.17 -19.41 5.74
CA GLU A 495 -24.98 -20.24 5.63
C GLU A 495 -24.71 -20.66 4.19
N ASN A 496 -23.52 -20.35 3.67
CA ASN A 496 -23.03 -20.92 2.40
C ASN A 496 -22.32 -22.26 2.68
N GLN A 497 -22.94 -23.36 2.27
CA GLN A 497 -22.26 -24.66 2.12
C GLN A 497 -21.49 -24.73 0.79
N PRO A 498 -20.32 -25.41 0.74
CA PRO A 498 -19.53 -25.53 -0.48
C PRO A 498 -20.03 -26.68 -1.36
N GLN A 499 -20.48 -26.37 -2.58
CA GLN A 499 -20.68 -27.39 -3.63
C GLN A 499 -19.36 -27.66 -4.36
N ASN A 500 -18.88 -28.90 -4.24
CA ASN A 500 -17.83 -29.49 -5.07
C ASN A 500 -18.37 -29.74 -6.48
N ASN A 501 -17.76 -29.13 -7.51
CA ASN A 501 -17.88 -29.61 -8.88
C ASN A 501 -16.48 -29.75 -9.50
N LEU A 502 -16.10 -31.00 -9.79
CA LEU A 502 -14.98 -31.39 -10.64
C LEU A 502 -15.35 -31.19 -12.12
N PRO A 503 -14.40 -30.87 -13.01
CA PRO A 503 -14.67 -30.75 -14.44
C PRO A 503 -14.54 -32.10 -15.16
N MET A 504 -15.49 -32.40 -16.05
CA MET A 504 -15.44 -33.48 -17.07
C MET A 504 -15.10 -32.89 -18.46
N PRO A 505 -14.54 -33.69 -19.39
CA PRO A 505 -13.71 -33.20 -20.50
C PRO A 505 -14.52 -32.79 -21.74
N ILE A 506 -13.97 -31.82 -22.48
CA ILE A 506 -14.51 -31.32 -23.76
C ILE A 506 -14.06 -32.24 -24.90
N THR A 507 -15.04 -32.81 -25.60
CA THR A 507 -14.91 -33.54 -26.86
C THR A 507 -14.91 -32.57 -28.05
N ASN A 508 -13.98 -32.75 -29.00
CA ASN A 508 -13.89 -32.01 -30.28
C ASN A 508 -15.11 -32.28 -31.20
N PRO A 509 -15.57 -31.31 -32.01
CA PRO A 509 -16.51 -31.56 -33.09
C PRO A 509 -15.82 -31.96 -34.41
N PRO A 510 -16.54 -32.64 -35.32
CA PRO A 510 -15.96 -33.33 -36.47
C PRO A 510 -15.80 -32.45 -37.72
N GLN A 511 -14.78 -32.79 -38.52
CA GLN A 511 -14.63 -32.39 -39.91
C GLN A 511 -15.61 -33.19 -40.78
N THR A 512 -16.35 -32.52 -41.66
CA THR A 512 -16.99 -33.15 -42.82
C THR A 512 -16.59 -32.41 -44.09
N ILE A 513 -15.94 -33.18 -44.95
CA ILE A 513 -15.63 -32.92 -46.35
C ILE A 513 -16.95 -32.98 -47.14
N ASN A 514 -17.16 -32.04 -48.07
CA ASN A 514 -18.00 -32.33 -49.23
C ASN A 514 -17.34 -31.76 -50.49
N LEU A 515 -17.08 -32.66 -51.43
CA LEU A 515 -16.60 -32.42 -52.77
C LEU A 515 -17.79 -32.35 -53.73
N ASP A 516 -17.52 -31.83 -54.93
CA ASP A 516 -18.34 -31.80 -56.14
C ASP A 516 -19.31 -30.62 -56.30
N ASN A 517 -19.40 -29.92 -57.43
CA ASN A 517 -18.55 -29.74 -58.62
C ASN A 517 -19.29 -28.70 -59.51
N VAL A 518 -18.61 -28.20 -60.54
CA VAL A 518 -19.18 -27.67 -61.82
C VAL A 518 -19.42 -26.15 -62.01
N HIS A 519 -18.54 -25.58 -62.85
CA HIS A 519 -18.71 -24.53 -63.89
C HIS A 519 -18.99 -23.06 -63.48
N THR A 520 -18.45 -22.01 -64.11
CA THR A 520 -17.70 -21.80 -65.38
C THR A 520 -17.13 -20.37 -65.38
N SER A 521 -15.91 -20.20 -65.92
CA SER A 521 -15.48 -19.17 -66.92
C SER A 521 -16.01 -17.73 -66.77
N LYS A 522 -15.20 -16.71 -66.53
CA LYS A 522 -14.08 -16.20 -67.37
C LYS A 522 -13.19 -15.28 -66.55
#